data_AF-A0A6S7DPC8-F1
#
_entry.id   AF-A0A6S7DPC8-F1
#
_cell.length_a   1.000
_cell.length_b   1.000
_cell.length_c   1.000
_cell.angle_alpha   90.00
_cell.angle_beta   90.00
_cell.angle_gamma   90.00
#
_symmetry.space_group_name_H-M   'P 1'
#
loop_
_entity.id
_entity.type
_entity.pdbx_description
1 polymer ?
#
loop_
_entity_poly.entity_id
_entity_poly.type
_entity_poly.pdbx_seq_one_letter_code
_entity_poly.pdbx_strand_id
1 'polypeptide(L)'
;MDLTQELKEAADQLSLARRRFAKGEEGLRLLHQSRESFINSLRNTGLTYAEAKTKYDNCLDEQEVQLHGMLDKMMYAERMHQYILHRISLQQAQDAAAPQAATA
;
A
#
# COMPACT_ATOMS: atom_id res chain seq x y z
N MET A 1 -17.69 -17.74 8.29
CA MET A 1 -17.71 -16.27 8.22
C MET A 1 -18.51 -15.88 6.99
N ASP A 2 -19.19 -14.73 7.02
CA ASP A 2 -19.96 -14.21 5.88
C ASP A 2 -19.00 -13.63 4.83
N LEU A 3 -19.04 -14.18 3.61
CA LEU A 3 -18.20 -13.74 2.49
C LEU A 3 -18.43 -12.26 2.13
N THR A 4 -19.64 -11.74 2.39
CA THR A 4 -19.96 -10.32 2.18
C THR A 4 -19.17 -9.43 3.14
N GLN A 5 -19.06 -9.86 4.39
CA GLN A 5 -18.28 -9.17 5.41
C GLN A 5 -16.78 -9.26 5.11
N GLU A 6 -16.27 -10.44 4.70
CA GLU A 6 -14.88 -10.60 4.27
C GLU A 6 -14.55 -9.68 3.07
N LEU A 7 -15.46 -9.56 2.10
CA LEU A 7 -15.27 -8.69 0.94
C LEU A 7 -15.16 -7.22 1.35
N LYS A 8 -16.03 -6.76 2.25
CA LYS A 8 -16.01 -5.40 2.77
C LYS A 8 -14.67 -5.11 3.47
N GLU A 9 -14.24 -6.01 4.35
CA GLU A 9 -12.97 -5.85 5.06
C GLU A 9 -11.77 -5.81 4.10
N ALA A 10 -11.75 -6.66 3.08
CA ALA A 10 -10.69 -6.65 2.09
C ALA A 10 -10.69 -5.37 1.23
N ALA A 11 -11.87 -4.85 0.88
CA ALA A 11 -12.02 -3.59 0.16
C ALA A 11 -11.54 -2.39 0.99
N ASP A 12 -11.87 -2.37 2.29
CA ASP A 12 -11.42 -1.35 3.24
C ASP A 12 -9.89 -1.37 3.42
N GLN A 13 -9.31 -2.56 3.55
CA GLN A 13 -7.85 -2.73 3.65
C GLN A 13 -7.14 -2.29 2.37
N LEU A 14 -7.64 -2.67 1.19
CA LEU A 14 -7.09 -2.24 -0.09
C LEU A 14 -7.16 -0.71 -0.24
N SER A 15 -8.30 -0.12 0.11
CA SER A 15 -8.49 1.35 0.06
C SER A 15 -7.57 2.10 1.01
N LEU A 16 -7.32 1.55 2.20
CA LEU A 16 -6.37 2.09 3.15
C LEU A 16 -4.92 1.98 2.64
N ALA A 17 -4.54 0.83 2.07
CA ALA A 17 -3.21 0.60 1.53
C ALA A 17 -2.90 1.54 0.36
N ARG A 18 -3.84 1.70 -0.58
CA ARG A 18 -3.72 2.65 -1.71
C ARG A 18 -3.51 4.09 -1.26
N ARG A 19 -4.30 4.56 -0.27
CA ARG A 19 -4.14 5.92 0.29
C ARG A 19 -2.78 6.13 0.94
N ARG A 20 -2.29 5.14 1.69
CA ARG A 20 -0.97 5.21 2.35
C ARG A 20 0.15 5.23 1.33
N PHE A 21 0.09 4.36 0.32
CA PHE A 21 1.07 4.30 -0.75
C PHE A 21 1.15 5.62 -1.52
N ALA A 22 0.01 6.16 -1.99
CA ALA A 22 -0.03 7.42 -2.71
C ALA A 22 0.53 8.61 -1.88
N LYS A 23 0.24 8.63 -0.57
CA LYS A 23 0.82 9.63 0.33
C LYS A 23 2.34 9.46 0.48
N GLY A 24 2.83 8.22 0.52
CA GLY A 24 4.26 7.91 0.55
C GLY A 24 4.98 8.36 -0.72
N GLU A 25 4.40 8.07 -1.90
CA GLU A 25 4.93 8.54 -3.19
C GLU A 25 5.05 10.06 -3.24
N GLU A 26 4.00 10.78 -2.83
CA GLU A 26 4.01 12.23 -2.79
C GLU A 26 5.06 12.76 -1.80
N GLY A 27 5.18 12.15 -0.62
CA GLY A 27 6.21 12.51 0.36
C GLY A 27 7.63 12.34 -0.19
N LEU A 28 7.90 11.22 -0.86
CA LEU A 28 9.20 10.94 -1.48
C LEU A 28 9.50 11.93 -2.62
N ARG A 29 8.50 12.24 -3.45
CA ARG A 29 8.62 13.26 -4.51
C ARG A 29 9.00 14.62 -3.92
N LEU A 30 8.37 15.04 -2.83
CA LEU A 30 8.69 16.29 -2.15
C LEU A 30 10.09 16.25 -1.49
N LEU A 31 10.52 15.10 -0.96
CA LEU A 31 11.87 14.93 -0.42
C LEU A 31 12.95 15.11 -1.50
N HIS A 32 12.73 14.56 -2.70
CA HIS A 32 13.63 14.80 -3.83
C HIS A 32 13.69 16.29 -4.21
N GLN A 33 12.53 16.95 -4.27
CA GLN A 33 12.45 18.37 -4.65
C GLN A 33 13.07 19.30 -3.61
N SER A 34 13.09 18.91 -2.34
CA SER A 34 13.58 19.72 -1.23
C SER A 34 15.06 19.52 -0.91
N ARG A 35 15.80 18.73 -1.70
CA ARG A 35 17.20 18.33 -1.42
C ARG A 35 18.09 19.47 -0.92
N GLU A 36 18.20 20.55 -1.68
CA GLU A 36 19.10 21.67 -1.33
C GLU A 36 18.64 22.38 -0.06
N SER A 37 17.32 22.61 0.09
CA SER A 37 16.76 23.24 1.29
C SER A 37 16.97 22.39 2.53
N PHE A 38 16.82 21.06 2.41
CA PHE A 38 17.06 20.10 3.49
C PHE A 38 18.53 20.11 3.92
N ILE A 39 19.45 19.99 2.96
CA ILE A 39 20.90 20.02 3.22
C ILE A 39 21.30 21.35 3.87
N ASN A 40 20.79 22.48 3.37
CA ASN A 40 21.09 23.79 3.95
C ASN A 40 20.51 23.95 5.36
N SER A 41 19.31 23.41 5.62
CA SER A 41 18.72 23.38 6.96
C SER A 41 19.62 22.62 7.95
N LEU A 42 20.14 21.45 7.55
CA LEU A 42 21.10 20.69 8.36
C LEU A 42 22.42 21.45 8.57
N ARG A 43 22.93 22.13 7.54
CA ARG A 43 24.16 22.92 7.69
C ARG A 43 24.01 24.07 8.67
N ASN A 44 22.82 24.66 8.76
CA ASN A 44 22.53 25.71 9.74
C ASN A 44 22.58 25.21 11.21
N THR A 45 22.66 23.89 11.44
CA THR A 45 22.87 23.31 12.77
C THR A 45 24.34 23.06 13.10
N GLY A 46 25.26 23.42 12.19
CA GLY A 46 26.71 23.26 12.36
C GLY A 46 27.31 22.06 11.64
N LEU A 47 26.52 21.30 10.87
CA LEU A 47 27.01 20.21 10.03
C LEU A 47 27.79 20.75 8.83
N THR A 48 28.85 20.06 8.45
CA THR A 48 29.50 20.26 7.15
C THR A 48 28.56 19.83 6.02
N TYR A 49 28.84 20.28 4.79
CA TYR A 49 28.07 19.83 3.63
C TYR A 49 28.08 18.31 3.46
N ALA A 50 29.25 17.67 3.67
CA ALA A 50 29.38 16.23 3.53
C ALA A 50 28.50 15.47 4.53
N GLU A 51 28.50 15.88 5.80
CA GLU A 51 27.66 15.26 6.84
C GLU A 51 26.17 15.49 6.60
N ALA A 52 25.79 16.72 6.19
CA ALA A 52 24.42 17.05 5.86
C ALA A 52 23.92 16.25 4.65
N LYS A 53 24.76 16.08 3.62
CA LYS A 53 24.47 15.26 2.45
C LYS A 53 24.26 13.80 2.85
N THR A 54 25.16 13.22 3.64
CA THR A 54 25.01 11.83 4.11
C THR A 54 23.70 11.63 4.87
N LYS A 55 23.31 12.59 5.72
CA LYS A 55 22.02 12.51 6.44
C LYS A 55 20.81 12.59 5.50
N TYR A 56 20.86 13.44 4.48
CA TYR A 56 19.83 13.51 3.46
C TYR A 56 19.72 12.19 2.68
N ASP A 57 20.86 11.67 2.21
CA ASP A 57 20.91 10.43 1.43
C ASP A 57 20.37 9.25 2.26
N ASN A 58 20.78 9.11 3.53
CA ASN A 58 20.25 8.07 4.42
C ASN A 58 18.73 8.21 4.62
N CYS A 59 18.22 9.44 4.79
CA CYS A 59 16.80 9.68 4.92
C CYS A 59 16.04 9.28 3.66
N LEU A 60 16.60 9.59 2.49
CA LEU A 60 16.03 9.22 1.20
C LEU A 60 15.96 7.70 1.04
N ASP A 61 17.07 7.00 1.30
CA ASP A 61 17.15 5.54 1.23
C ASP A 61 16.13 4.87 2.16
N GLU A 62 16.00 5.36 3.40
CA GLU A 62 15.00 4.87 4.35
C GLU A 62 13.57 5.06 3.85
N GLN A 63 13.25 6.22 3.26
CA GLN A 63 11.93 6.49 2.69
C GLN A 63 11.64 5.62 1.46
N GLU A 64 12.64 5.37 0.60
CA GLU A 64 12.51 4.48 -0.55
C GLU A 64 12.22 3.04 -0.12
N VAL A 65 12.95 2.52 0.88
CA VAL A 65 12.70 1.18 1.45
C VAL A 65 11.29 1.09 2.05
N GLN A 66 10.85 2.12 2.79
CA GLN A 66 9.50 2.16 3.35
C GLN A 66 8.43 2.16 2.25
N LEU A 67 8.62 2.93 1.18
CA LEU A 67 7.67 3.01 0.08
C LEU A 67 7.53 1.67 -0.66
N HIS A 68 8.65 0.97 -0.90
CA HIS A 68 8.62 -0.39 -1.45
C HIS A 68 7.83 -1.34 -0.55
N GLY A 69 8.05 -1.30 0.77
CA GLY A 69 7.26 -2.10 1.71
C GLY A 69 5.76 -1.75 1.73
N MET A 70 5.40 -0.50 1.42
CA MET A 70 3.99 -0.10 1.25
C MET A 70 3.40 -0.64 -0.06
N LEU A 71 4.17 -0.64 -1.15
CA LEU A 71 3.77 -1.24 -2.42
C LEU A 71 3.45 -2.72 -2.25
N ASP A 72 4.34 -3.47 -1.60
CA ASP A 72 4.13 -4.90 -1.34
C ASP A 72 2.84 -5.17 -0.56
N LYS A 73 2.56 -4.35 0.47
CA LYS A 73 1.31 -4.43 1.25
C LYS A 73 0.08 -4.10 0.42
N MET A 74 0.17 -3.11 -0.46
CA MET A 74 -0.91 -2.74 -1.37
C MET A 74 -1.22 -3.88 -2.36
N MET A 75 -0.17 -4.44 -2.98
CA MET A 75 -0.30 -5.58 -3.89
C MET A 75 -0.89 -6.80 -3.18
N TYR A 76 -0.49 -7.07 -1.93
CA TYR A 76 -1.07 -8.13 -1.14
C TYR A 76 -2.56 -7.90 -0.85
N ALA A 77 -2.95 -6.69 -0.43
CA ALA A 77 -4.35 -6.35 -0.17
C ALA A 77 -5.21 -6.50 -1.44
N GLU A 78 -4.65 -6.15 -2.60
CA GLU A 78 -5.33 -6.32 -3.89
C GLU A 78 -5.56 -7.80 -4.23
N ARG A 79 -4.54 -8.65 -4.04
CA ARG A 79 -4.69 -10.10 -4.20
C ARG A 79 -5.75 -10.68 -3.27
N MET A 80 -5.81 -10.23 -2.02
CA MET A 80 -6.81 -10.70 -1.05
C MET A 80 -8.23 -10.30 -1.45
N HIS A 81 -8.42 -9.06 -1.90
CA HIS A 81 -9.70 -8.58 -2.40
C HIS A 81 -10.17 -9.39 -3.63
N GLN A 82 -9.28 -9.63 -4.59
CA GLN A 82 -9.55 -10.47 -5.76
C GLN A 82 -9.89 -11.92 -5.39
N TYR A 83 -9.15 -12.48 -4.42
CA TYR A 83 -9.39 -13.84 -3.93
C TYR A 83 -10.79 -14.00 -3.31
N ILE A 84 -11.24 -13.03 -2.52
CA ILE A 84 -12.58 -13.09 -1.90
C ILE A 84 -13.68 -12.94 -2.97
N LEU A 85 -13.50 -12.03 -3.93
CA LEU A 85 -14.42 -11.92 -5.08
C LEU A 85 -14.55 -13.25 -5.84
N HIS A 86 -13.42 -13.95 -6.06
CA HIS A 86 -13.43 -15.25 -6.69
C HIS A 86 -14.18 -16.31 -5.87
N ARG A 87 -14.02 -16.32 -4.54
CA ARG A 87 -14.79 -17.23 -3.68
C ARG A 87 -16.29 -16.97 -3.74
N ILE A 88 -16.70 -15.70 -3.76
CA ILE A 88 -18.11 -15.31 -3.90
C ILE A 88 -18.68 -15.82 -5.23
N SER A 89 -17.95 -15.66 -6.34
CA SER A 89 -18.44 -16.11 -7.65
C SER A 89 -18.59 -17.64 -7.72
N LEU A 90 -17.67 -18.39 -7.09
CA LEU A 90 -17.79 -19.85 -6.98
C LEU A 90 -19.02 -20.26 -6.16
N GLN A 91 -19.28 -19.61 -5.03
CA GLN A 91 -20.46 -19.89 -4.21
C GLN A 91 -21.76 -19.61 -4.98
N GLN A 92 -21.84 -18.47 -5.68
CA GLN A 92 -22.99 -18.12 -6.51
C GLN A 92 -23.24 -19.14 -7.62
N ALA A 93 -22.19 -19.65 -8.26
CA ALA A 93 -22.31 -20.69 -9.28
C ALA A 93 -22.81 -22.02 -8.70
N GLN A 94 -22.39 -22.39 -7.48
CA GLN A 94 -22.86 -23.58 -6.78
C GLN A 94 -24.34 -23.45 -6.37
N ASP A 95 -24.74 -22.31 -5.82
CA ASP A 95 -26.12 -22.04 -5.41
C ASP A 95 -27.07 -22.03 -6.62
N ALA A 96 -26.61 -21.55 -7.78
CA ALA A 96 -27.36 -21.57 -9.03
C ALA A 96 -27.50 -22.99 -9.64
N ALA A 97 -26.60 -23.93 -9.33
CA ALA A 97 -26.62 -25.31 -9.83
C ALA A 97 -27.45 -26.27 -8.95
N ALA A 98 -27.66 -25.94 -7.68
CA ALA A 98 -28.44 -26.73 -6.72
C ALA A 98 -29.97 -26.87 -6.96
N PRO A 99 -30.71 -26.01 -7.72
CA PRO A 99 -32.18 -26.11 -7.79
C PRO A 99 -32.74 -27.34 -8.53
N GLN A 100 -31.92 -28.12 -9.26
CA GLN A 100 -32.42 -29.22 -10.10
C GLN A 100 -32.40 -30.61 -9.43
N ALA A 101 -31.82 -30.76 -8.23
CA ALA A 101 -31.69 -32.07 -7.58
C ALA A 101 -32.88 -32.47 -6.67
N ALA A 102 -33.86 -31.59 -6.46
CA ALA A 102 -34.96 -31.80 -5.50
C ALA A 102 -36.33 -32.15 -6.14
N THR A 103 -36.38 -32.44 -7.43
CA THR A 103 -37.61 -32.91 -8.11
C THR A 103 -37.33 -34.12 -9.00
N ALA A 104 -37.34 -35.31 -8.40
CA ALA A 104 -37.53 -36.59 -9.09
C ALA A 104 -38.08 -37.62 -8.11
#